data_AF-F7JNI8-F1
#
_entry.id   AF-F7JNI8-F1
#
_cell.length_a   1.000
_cell.length_b   1.000
_cell.length_c   1.000
_cell.angle_alpha   90.00
_cell.angle_beta   90.00
_cell.angle_gamma   90.00
#
_symmetry.space_group_name_H-M   'P 1'
#
loop_
_entity.id
_entity.type
_entity.pdbx_description
1 polymer ?
#
loop_
_entity_poly.entity_id
_entity_poly.type
_entity_poly.pdbx_seq_one_letter_code
_entity_poly.pdbx_strand_id
1 'polypeptide(L)'
;MRSNYDINKLTPYSGKGIEMIRITAHDYDIEEGMDFAREVKRKGYKLSINPINIMGYSDERILWIIEQVNEIQPYQFSIVDTFGSMKRRDLDRIVSLVDNNLDKNIRVALHLHENMSLSCCLAQQFVDKHLNRPIAIDGSLLGMGRIPGNLPIELIADYLNDYTDSTYDIDYLMDAIQEYIEPIKGKSEWGYSPAYFLSARFNLHRNYAEYYLEKGDLSNRDINHILAAFDREKASTFDREYAENKYQAYKNNIINDNEAVTRLKESLKNKKYY
;
A
#
# COMPACT_ATOMS: atom_id res chain seq x y z
N MET A 1 -17.00 9.31 -9.11
CA MET A 1 -15.95 8.25 -9.18
C MET A 1 -14.79 8.65 -10.08
N ARG A 2 -13.60 8.83 -9.51
CA ARG A 2 -12.34 8.55 -10.22
C ARG A 2 -12.03 7.04 -10.27
N SER A 3 -13.03 6.18 -10.05
CA SER A 3 -12.95 4.81 -10.55
C SER A 3 -12.89 4.87 -12.05
N ASN A 4 -11.90 4.22 -12.62
CA ASN A 4 -11.77 4.07 -14.07
C ASN A 4 -12.83 3.12 -14.65
N TYR A 5 -13.74 2.60 -13.82
CA TYR A 5 -14.75 1.63 -14.20
C TYR A 5 -16.18 2.10 -13.89
N ASP A 6 -17.03 2.06 -14.91
CA ASP A 6 -18.46 2.34 -14.81
C ASP A 6 -19.23 1.09 -14.35
N ILE A 7 -19.85 1.14 -13.17
CA ILE A 7 -20.59 0.03 -12.55
C ILE A 7 -21.71 -0.52 -13.44
N ASN A 8 -22.25 0.30 -14.36
CA ASN A 8 -23.30 -0.14 -15.28
C ASN A 8 -22.77 -1.14 -16.31
N LYS A 9 -21.46 -1.16 -16.57
CA LYS A 9 -20.80 -2.14 -17.44
C LYS A 9 -20.60 -3.49 -16.76
N LEU A 10 -20.71 -3.56 -15.43
CA LEU A 10 -20.64 -4.82 -14.71
C LEU A 10 -21.96 -5.56 -14.86
N THR A 11 -21.97 -6.68 -15.57
CA THR A 11 -23.15 -7.53 -15.67
C THR A 11 -23.41 -8.26 -14.36
N PRO A 12 -24.67 -8.66 -14.06
CA PRO A 12 -24.97 -9.54 -12.94
C PRO A 12 -24.12 -10.82 -12.98
N TYR A 13 -23.70 -11.29 -11.81
CA TYR A 13 -22.89 -12.49 -11.70
C TYR A 13 -23.65 -13.70 -12.27
N SER A 14 -23.04 -14.37 -13.24
CA SER A 14 -23.65 -15.49 -13.96
C SER A 14 -23.52 -16.84 -13.25
N GLY A 15 -22.86 -16.88 -12.08
CA GLY A 15 -22.45 -18.13 -11.43
C GLY A 15 -21.20 -18.78 -12.03
N LYS A 16 -20.58 -18.14 -13.03
CA LYS A 16 -19.35 -18.61 -13.69
C LYS A 16 -18.33 -17.47 -13.84
N GLY A 17 -17.05 -17.80 -13.84
CA GLY A 17 -15.96 -16.85 -14.02
C GLY A 17 -15.51 -16.19 -12.73
N ILE A 18 -15.28 -14.87 -12.76
CA ILE A 18 -14.83 -14.09 -11.60
C ILE A 18 -15.95 -14.05 -10.55
N GLU A 19 -15.70 -14.69 -9.41
CA GLU A 19 -16.68 -14.77 -8.32
C GLU A 19 -16.57 -13.60 -7.34
N MET A 20 -15.35 -13.10 -7.12
CA MET A 20 -15.06 -12.07 -6.13
C MET A 20 -14.52 -10.79 -6.76
N ILE A 21 -15.07 -9.66 -6.33
CA ILE A 21 -14.61 -8.32 -6.70
C ILE A 21 -14.13 -7.60 -5.43
N ARG A 22 -12.92 -7.06 -5.50
CA ARG A 22 -12.29 -6.30 -4.42
C ARG A 22 -12.36 -4.82 -4.77
N ILE A 23 -13.03 -4.03 -3.94
CA ILE A 23 -13.15 -2.59 -4.13
C ILE A 23 -12.15 -1.89 -3.22
N THR A 24 -11.30 -1.10 -3.83
CA THR A 24 -10.34 -0.25 -3.14
C THR A 24 -10.79 1.20 -3.20
N ALA A 25 -10.75 1.90 -2.06
CA ALA A 25 -11.07 3.31 -1.99
C ALA A 25 -10.12 4.03 -1.03
N HIS A 26 -9.76 5.25 -1.38
CA HIS A 26 -9.01 6.19 -0.54
C HIS A 26 -9.95 6.91 0.43
N ASP A 27 -9.39 7.71 1.32
CA ASP A 27 -10.13 8.49 2.33
C ASP A 27 -11.10 9.49 1.71
N TYR A 28 -10.68 10.14 0.62
CA TYR A 28 -11.47 11.15 -0.10
C TYR A 28 -12.58 10.59 -1.00
N ASP A 29 -12.56 9.30 -1.35
CA ASP A 29 -13.58 8.67 -2.21
C ASP A 29 -14.24 7.43 -1.59
N ILE A 30 -14.02 7.19 -0.29
CA ILE A 30 -14.57 6.03 0.43
C ILE A 30 -16.09 5.96 0.35
N GLU A 31 -16.80 7.09 0.41
CA GLU A 31 -18.27 7.15 0.33
C GLU A 31 -18.78 6.67 -1.03
N GLU A 32 -18.21 7.19 -2.12
CA GLU A 32 -18.52 6.70 -3.48
C GLU A 32 -18.12 5.22 -3.65
N GLY A 33 -17.02 4.81 -3.03
CA GLY A 33 -16.56 3.42 -2.99
C GLY A 33 -17.58 2.49 -2.33
N MET A 34 -18.22 2.94 -1.25
CA MET A 34 -19.29 2.19 -0.57
C MET A 34 -20.54 2.05 -1.45
N ASP A 35 -20.92 3.08 -2.19
CA ASP A 35 -22.05 3.01 -3.14
C ASP A 35 -21.78 2.01 -4.27
N PHE A 36 -20.57 2.03 -4.82
CA PHE A 36 -20.16 1.02 -5.80
C PHE A 36 -20.16 -0.39 -5.20
N ALA A 37 -19.77 -0.53 -3.94
CA ALA A 37 -19.79 -1.80 -3.22
C ALA A 37 -21.20 -2.36 -3.05
N ARG A 38 -22.18 -1.50 -2.70
CA ARG A 38 -23.60 -1.89 -2.66
C ARG A 38 -24.06 -2.44 -4.01
N GLU A 39 -23.69 -1.79 -5.10
CA GLU A 39 -24.07 -2.24 -6.45
C GLU A 39 -23.38 -3.54 -6.88
N VAL A 40 -22.09 -3.71 -6.58
CA VAL A 40 -21.37 -4.97 -6.84
C VAL A 40 -22.03 -6.13 -6.10
N LYS A 41 -22.38 -5.92 -4.82
CA LYS A 41 -23.07 -6.93 -4.02
C LYS A 41 -24.47 -7.22 -4.57
N ARG A 42 -25.22 -6.19 -4.96
CA ARG A 42 -26.56 -6.34 -5.58
C ARG A 42 -26.52 -7.15 -6.87
N LYS A 43 -25.42 -7.07 -7.63
CA LYS A 43 -25.17 -7.87 -8.83
C LYS A 43 -24.79 -9.32 -8.53
N GLY A 44 -24.63 -9.71 -7.27
CA GLY A 44 -24.46 -11.11 -6.84
C GLY A 44 -23.02 -11.60 -6.73
N TYR A 45 -22.03 -10.71 -6.81
CA TYR A 45 -20.62 -11.08 -6.61
C TYR A 45 -20.27 -11.20 -5.13
N LYS A 46 -19.29 -12.05 -4.80
CA LYS A 46 -18.59 -11.91 -3.52
C LYS A 46 -17.87 -10.57 -3.52
N LEU A 47 -18.05 -9.80 -2.46
CA LEU A 47 -17.51 -8.46 -2.34
C LEU A 47 -16.43 -8.45 -1.25
N SER A 48 -15.27 -7.86 -1.55
CA SER A 48 -14.30 -7.44 -0.54
C SER A 48 -14.18 -5.92 -0.54
N ILE A 49 -14.25 -5.30 0.64
CA ILE A 49 -14.03 -3.86 0.81
C ILE A 49 -12.63 -3.65 1.40
N ASN A 50 -11.82 -2.83 0.72
CA ASN A 50 -10.40 -2.71 0.98
C ASN A 50 -9.99 -1.21 1.04
N PRO A 51 -10.24 -0.53 2.17
CA PRO A 51 -9.80 0.85 2.33
C PRO A 51 -8.28 0.96 2.21
N ILE A 52 -7.81 1.85 1.32
CA ILE A 52 -6.39 2.11 1.09
C ILE A 52 -5.90 3.11 2.14
N ASN A 53 -4.66 2.94 2.62
CA ASN A 53 -4.01 3.83 3.58
C ASN A 53 -4.76 3.91 4.93
N ILE A 54 -5.29 2.77 5.44
CA ILE A 54 -6.03 2.72 6.72
C ILE A 54 -5.25 3.33 7.90
N MET A 55 -3.91 3.32 7.82
CA MET A 55 -3.00 3.95 8.78
C MET A 55 -3.12 5.47 8.87
N GLY A 56 -3.61 6.14 7.83
CA GLY A 56 -3.85 7.58 7.81
C GLY A 56 -5.18 8.02 8.42
N TYR A 57 -6.06 7.10 8.79
CA TYR A 57 -7.41 7.41 9.25
C TYR A 57 -7.44 7.61 10.77
N SER A 58 -8.30 8.51 11.23
CA SER A 58 -8.67 8.58 12.64
C SER A 58 -9.49 7.34 13.05
N ASP A 59 -9.47 7.01 14.34
CA ASP A 59 -10.30 5.91 14.88
C ASP A 59 -11.78 6.13 14.58
N GLU A 60 -12.28 7.37 14.68
CA GLU A 60 -13.66 7.73 14.32
C GLU A 60 -13.98 7.40 12.86
N ARG A 61 -13.08 7.74 11.92
CA ARG A 61 -13.33 7.43 10.51
C ARG A 61 -13.26 5.93 10.23
N ILE A 62 -12.39 5.19 10.93
CA ILE A 62 -12.36 3.71 10.86
C ILE A 62 -13.68 3.12 11.35
N LEU A 63 -14.21 3.60 12.47
CA LEU A 63 -15.49 3.15 13.01
C LEU A 63 -16.65 3.45 12.04
N TRP A 64 -16.69 4.65 11.47
CA TRP A 64 -17.67 4.99 10.44
C TRP A 64 -17.57 4.05 9.22
N ILE A 65 -16.36 3.72 8.77
CA ILE A 65 -16.16 2.73 7.68
C ILE A 65 -16.75 1.37 8.09
N ILE A 66 -16.47 0.91 9.31
CA ILE A 66 -16.97 -0.36 9.81
C ILE A 66 -18.51 -0.38 9.87
N GLU A 67 -19.15 0.72 10.27
CA GLU A 67 -20.61 0.87 10.25
C GLU A 67 -21.16 0.70 8.83
N GLN A 68 -20.58 1.37 7.84
CA GLN A 68 -20.98 1.22 6.44
C GLN A 68 -20.76 -0.21 5.92
N VAL A 69 -19.65 -0.83 6.30
CA VAL A 69 -19.35 -2.22 5.95
C VAL A 69 -20.37 -3.18 6.57
N ASN A 70 -20.79 -2.94 7.82
CA ASN A 70 -21.81 -3.73 8.50
C ASN A 70 -23.18 -3.58 7.85
N GLU A 71 -23.52 -2.42 7.28
CA GLU A 71 -24.75 -2.27 6.48
C GLU A 71 -24.66 -3.05 5.16
N ILE A 72 -23.50 -2.97 4.49
CA ILE A 72 -23.29 -3.62 3.19
C ILE A 72 -23.21 -5.14 3.33
N GLN A 73 -22.68 -5.66 4.45
CA GLN A 73 -22.44 -7.09 4.70
C GLN A 73 -21.62 -7.76 3.57
N PRO A 74 -20.42 -7.27 3.23
CA PRO A 74 -19.58 -7.89 2.19
C PRO A 74 -19.15 -9.30 2.60
N TYR A 75 -18.63 -10.07 1.64
CA TYR A 75 -17.99 -11.35 1.94
C TYR A 75 -16.75 -11.17 2.83
N GLN A 76 -16.02 -10.08 2.64
CA GLN A 76 -14.77 -9.79 3.35
C GLN A 76 -14.54 -8.28 3.55
N PHE A 77 -13.91 -7.93 4.65
CA PHE A 77 -13.30 -6.62 4.88
C PHE A 77 -11.79 -6.79 5.04
N SER A 78 -10.98 -6.01 4.33
CA SER A 78 -9.52 -6.14 4.35
C SER A 78 -8.86 -4.96 5.05
N ILE A 79 -7.98 -5.25 6.00
CA ILE A 79 -7.01 -4.31 6.57
C ILE A 79 -5.83 -4.23 5.59
N VAL A 80 -5.54 -3.05 5.04
CA VAL A 80 -4.54 -2.88 3.98
C VAL A 80 -3.44 -1.91 4.42
N ASP A 81 -2.19 -2.40 4.50
CA ASP A 81 -1.00 -1.59 4.76
C ASP A 81 -0.40 -1.03 3.47
N THR A 82 -1.12 -0.12 2.81
CA THR A 82 -0.76 0.40 1.47
C THR A 82 0.66 0.95 1.37
N PHE A 83 1.18 1.58 2.43
CA PHE A 83 2.50 2.20 2.41
C PHE A 83 3.59 1.30 3.03
N GLY A 84 3.25 0.10 3.46
CA GLY A 84 4.18 -0.82 4.13
C GLY A 84 4.74 -0.23 5.43
N SER A 85 3.97 0.64 6.09
CA SER A 85 4.38 1.44 7.25
C SER A 85 3.87 0.88 8.58
N MET A 86 2.98 -0.13 8.51
CA MET A 86 2.37 -0.74 9.69
C MET A 86 3.43 -1.42 10.56
N LYS A 87 3.35 -1.17 11.87
CA LYS A 87 4.15 -1.87 12.87
C LYS A 87 3.25 -2.72 13.77
N ARG A 88 3.87 -3.54 14.63
CA ARG A 88 3.15 -4.46 15.53
C ARG A 88 2.03 -3.80 16.34
N ARG A 89 2.31 -2.64 16.95
CA ARG A 89 1.33 -1.89 17.76
C ARG A 89 0.19 -1.31 16.91
N ASP A 90 0.47 -0.96 15.67
CA ASP A 90 -0.53 -0.45 14.73
C ASP A 90 -1.48 -1.57 14.31
N LEU A 91 -0.94 -2.76 13.99
CA LEU A 91 -1.73 -3.95 13.73
C LEU A 91 -2.62 -4.29 14.92
N ASP A 92 -2.07 -4.28 16.15
CA ASP A 92 -2.85 -4.53 17.36
C ASP A 92 -4.02 -3.56 17.50
N ARG A 93 -3.80 -2.26 17.29
CA ARG A 93 -4.85 -1.24 17.35
C ARG A 93 -5.92 -1.48 16.30
N ILE A 94 -5.53 -1.59 15.03
CA ILE A 94 -6.47 -1.71 13.90
C ILE A 94 -7.27 -3.01 13.99
N VAL A 95 -6.62 -4.15 14.26
CA VAL A 95 -7.32 -5.42 14.39
C VAL A 95 -8.28 -5.40 15.57
N SER A 96 -7.92 -4.76 16.69
CA SER A 96 -8.83 -4.61 17.84
C SER A 96 -10.05 -3.75 17.51
N LEU A 97 -9.88 -2.65 16.78
CA LEU A 97 -11.01 -1.83 16.32
C LEU A 97 -11.92 -2.63 15.38
N VAL A 98 -11.33 -3.34 14.41
CA VAL A 98 -12.09 -4.13 13.44
C VAL A 98 -12.81 -5.29 14.13
N ASP A 99 -12.12 -6.11 14.93
CA ASP A 99 -12.74 -7.31 15.49
C ASP A 99 -13.85 -7.00 16.51
N ASN A 100 -13.77 -5.87 17.22
CA ASN A 100 -14.79 -5.48 18.20
C ASN A 100 -16.05 -4.86 17.56
N ASN A 101 -15.92 -4.21 16.40
CA ASN A 101 -17.01 -3.41 15.83
C ASN A 101 -17.57 -3.98 14.51
N LEU A 102 -16.79 -4.79 13.80
CA LEU A 102 -17.24 -5.44 12.56
C LEU A 102 -18.11 -6.64 12.89
N ASP A 103 -19.23 -6.78 12.17
CA ASP A 103 -20.12 -7.95 12.26
C ASP A 103 -19.32 -9.25 12.14
N LYS A 104 -19.57 -10.21 13.05
CA LYS A 104 -18.81 -11.47 13.15
C LYS A 104 -19.01 -12.39 11.93
N ASN A 105 -20.06 -12.17 11.14
CA ASN A 105 -20.28 -12.89 9.88
C ASN A 105 -19.35 -12.45 8.75
N ILE A 106 -18.71 -11.28 8.89
CA ILE A 106 -17.81 -10.73 7.88
C ILE A 106 -16.39 -11.24 8.14
N ARG A 107 -15.81 -11.88 7.12
CA ARG A 107 -14.41 -12.32 7.12
C ARG A 107 -13.47 -11.11 7.20
N VAL A 108 -12.40 -11.22 7.99
CA VAL A 108 -11.36 -10.18 8.05
C VAL A 108 -10.12 -10.64 7.30
N ALA A 109 -9.66 -9.83 6.35
CA ALA A 109 -8.43 -10.08 5.63
C ALA A 109 -7.33 -9.10 6.01
N LEU A 110 -6.08 -9.52 5.78
CA LEU A 110 -4.90 -8.70 5.96
C LEU A 110 -4.07 -8.68 4.68
N HIS A 111 -3.77 -7.47 4.19
CA HIS A 111 -2.91 -7.23 3.03
C HIS A 111 -1.72 -6.36 3.45
N LEU A 112 -0.51 -6.90 3.29
CA LEU A 112 0.73 -6.27 3.76
C LEU A 112 1.73 -6.07 2.62
N HIS A 113 2.61 -5.09 2.79
CA HIS A 113 3.68 -4.74 1.86
C HIS A 113 5.07 -4.86 2.50
N GLU A 114 6.09 -5.09 1.67
CA GLU A 114 7.43 -5.48 2.14
C GLU A 114 8.38 -4.31 2.45
N ASN A 115 7.87 -3.08 2.52
CA ASN A 115 8.70 -1.86 2.62
C ASN A 115 9.64 -1.86 3.82
N MET A 116 9.20 -2.43 4.95
CA MET A 116 9.99 -2.52 6.18
C MET A 116 10.45 -3.94 6.52
N SER A 117 10.23 -4.90 5.62
CA SER A 117 10.48 -6.34 5.85
C SER A 117 9.77 -6.89 7.10
N LEU A 118 8.54 -6.43 7.36
CA LEU A 118 7.74 -6.81 8.52
C LEU A 118 6.53 -7.67 8.18
N SER A 119 6.22 -7.89 6.90
CA SER A 119 4.93 -8.46 6.49
C SER A 119 4.68 -9.84 7.09
N CYS A 120 5.68 -10.74 7.02
CA CYS A 120 5.55 -12.11 7.52
C CYS A 120 5.33 -12.11 9.03
N CYS A 121 6.12 -11.32 9.76
CA CYS A 121 5.98 -11.19 11.21
C CYS A 121 4.61 -10.63 11.63
N LEU A 122 4.08 -9.65 10.90
CA LEU A 122 2.75 -9.08 11.15
C LEU A 122 1.63 -10.07 10.79
N ALA A 123 1.80 -10.84 9.71
CA ALA A 123 0.86 -11.88 9.32
C ALA A 123 0.78 -13.00 10.38
N GLN A 124 1.91 -13.46 10.91
CA GLN A 124 1.95 -14.41 12.03
C GLN A 124 1.23 -13.85 13.26
N GLN A 125 1.54 -12.60 13.65
CA GLN A 125 0.86 -11.94 14.76
C GLN A 125 -0.66 -11.81 14.54
N PHE A 126 -1.11 -11.64 13.30
CA PHE A 126 -2.53 -11.59 12.97
C PHE A 126 -3.21 -12.96 13.09
N VAL A 127 -2.54 -14.04 12.68
CA VAL A 127 -3.01 -15.43 12.89
C VAL A 127 -3.15 -15.73 14.38
N ASP A 128 -2.12 -15.40 15.17
CA ASP A 128 -2.04 -15.70 16.61
C ASP A 128 -3.06 -14.91 17.46
N LYS A 129 -3.79 -13.97 16.85
CA LYS A 129 -4.92 -13.31 17.53
C LYS A 129 -6.14 -14.20 17.69
N HIS A 130 -6.21 -15.32 16.96
CA HIS A 130 -7.30 -16.30 17.04
C HIS A 130 -8.68 -15.64 17.01
N LEU A 131 -8.91 -14.75 16.04
CA LEU A 131 -10.16 -14.03 15.92
C LEU A 131 -11.33 -15.01 15.80
N ASN A 132 -12.44 -14.76 16.51
CA ASN A 132 -13.64 -15.59 16.45
C ASN A 132 -14.48 -15.31 15.18
N ARG A 133 -13.83 -15.42 14.02
CA ARG A 133 -14.40 -15.22 12.68
C ARG A 133 -13.44 -15.79 11.62
N PRO A 134 -13.89 -16.09 10.39
CA PRO A 134 -12.98 -16.42 9.31
C PRO A 134 -11.98 -15.29 9.05
N ILE A 135 -10.72 -15.67 8.80
CA ILE A 135 -9.68 -14.73 8.38
C ILE A 135 -9.12 -15.10 7.00
N ALA A 136 -8.47 -14.15 6.35
CA ALA A 136 -7.66 -14.37 5.15
C ALA A 136 -6.39 -13.52 5.18
N ILE A 137 -5.35 -13.99 4.50
CA ILE A 137 -4.08 -13.26 4.38
C ILE A 137 -3.77 -13.18 2.89
N ASP A 138 -3.59 -11.96 2.41
CA ASP A 138 -3.15 -11.71 1.05
C ASP A 138 -1.62 -11.71 1.00
N GLY A 139 -1.09 -12.33 -0.05
CA GLY A 139 0.33 -12.38 -0.34
C GLY A 139 0.54 -12.90 -1.76
N SER A 140 1.79 -13.03 -2.14
CA SER A 140 2.18 -13.57 -3.44
C SER A 140 3.44 -14.39 -3.32
N LEU A 141 3.61 -15.36 -4.22
CA LEU A 141 4.81 -16.19 -4.28
C LEU A 141 6.05 -15.30 -4.40
N LEU A 142 7.07 -15.57 -3.58
CA LEU A 142 8.31 -14.80 -3.50
C LEU A 142 8.08 -13.30 -3.25
N GLY A 143 6.94 -12.92 -2.70
CA GLY A 143 6.53 -11.53 -2.47
C GLY A 143 6.31 -10.73 -3.75
N MET A 144 6.04 -11.40 -4.88
CA MET A 144 5.88 -10.78 -6.19
C MET A 144 4.84 -9.64 -6.16
N GLY A 145 5.26 -8.45 -6.55
CA GLY A 145 4.39 -7.28 -6.57
C GLY A 145 5.17 -6.05 -7.03
N ARG A 146 4.47 -4.92 -7.18
CA ARG A 146 5.16 -3.66 -7.44
C ARG A 146 6.10 -3.36 -6.28
N ILE A 147 7.34 -2.94 -6.58
CA ILE A 147 8.38 -2.63 -5.59
C ILE A 147 7.79 -1.80 -4.44
N PRO A 148 8.00 -2.22 -3.17
CA PRO A 148 8.93 -3.25 -2.72
C PRO A 148 8.37 -4.69 -2.65
N GLY A 149 7.15 -4.94 -3.14
CA GLY A 149 6.53 -6.27 -3.12
C GLY A 149 5.49 -6.44 -2.01
N ASN A 150 4.97 -7.65 -1.89
CA ASN A 150 3.98 -8.06 -0.89
C ASN A 150 4.59 -9.10 0.07
N LEU A 151 3.80 -9.54 1.05
CA LEU A 151 4.07 -10.73 1.83
C LEU A 151 4.44 -11.92 0.92
N PRO A 152 5.64 -12.53 1.07
CA PRO A 152 5.95 -13.81 0.45
C PRO A 152 5.05 -14.89 1.06
N ILE A 153 4.06 -15.34 0.28
CA ILE A 153 2.94 -16.16 0.79
C ILE A 153 3.40 -17.54 1.24
N GLU A 154 4.48 -18.06 0.66
CA GLU A 154 5.10 -19.32 1.06
C GLU A 154 5.54 -19.32 2.53
N LEU A 155 5.98 -18.17 3.06
CA LEU A 155 6.46 -18.07 4.45
C LEU A 155 5.31 -18.17 5.45
N ILE A 156 4.15 -17.58 5.12
CA ILE A 156 2.98 -17.70 5.99
C ILE A 156 2.28 -19.06 5.81
N ALA A 157 2.35 -19.67 4.62
CA ALA A 157 1.83 -21.02 4.39
C ALA A 157 2.57 -22.05 5.27
N ASP A 158 3.90 -21.99 5.32
CA ASP A 158 4.73 -22.84 6.17
C ASP A 158 4.41 -22.63 7.67
N TYR A 159 4.33 -21.38 8.11
CA TYR A 159 3.91 -21.05 9.47
C TYR A 159 2.52 -21.62 9.81
N LEU A 160 1.56 -21.53 8.89
CA LEU A 160 0.23 -22.07 9.11
C LEU A 160 0.24 -23.59 9.22
N ASN A 161 1.11 -24.29 8.51
CA ASN A 161 1.26 -25.75 8.65
C ASN A 161 1.83 -26.14 10.02
N ASP A 162 2.76 -25.35 10.55
CA ASP A 162 3.40 -25.63 11.85
C ASP A 162 2.50 -25.30 13.06
N TYR A 163 1.70 -24.24 12.96
CA TYR A 163 1.00 -23.65 14.11
C TYR A 163 -0.54 -23.74 14.02
N THR A 164 -1.10 -24.25 12.92
CA THR A 164 -2.55 -24.44 12.73
C THR A 164 -2.83 -25.79 12.07
N ASP A 165 -4.11 -26.17 11.93
CA ASP A 165 -4.52 -27.40 11.23
C ASP A 165 -4.49 -27.26 9.68
N SER A 166 -3.70 -26.33 9.16
CA SER A 166 -3.56 -26.09 7.72
C SER A 166 -2.64 -27.12 7.07
N THR A 167 -2.81 -27.33 5.77
CA THR A 167 -2.07 -28.34 4.99
C THR A 167 -1.70 -27.81 3.61
N TYR A 168 -1.01 -26.66 3.57
CA TYR A 168 -0.47 -26.10 2.35
C TYR A 168 0.69 -26.95 1.84
N ASP A 169 0.71 -27.23 0.54
CA ASP A 169 1.79 -27.98 -0.09
C ASP A 169 2.96 -27.04 -0.42
N ILE A 170 4.02 -27.09 0.40
CA ILE A 170 5.17 -26.21 0.25
C ILE A 170 5.99 -26.57 -0.99
N ASP A 171 6.07 -27.85 -1.36
CA ASP A 171 6.82 -28.28 -2.54
C ASP A 171 6.22 -27.67 -3.81
N TYR A 172 4.89 -27.68 -3.96
CA TYR A 172 4.24 -27.01 -5.10
C TYR A 172 4.47 -25.50 -5.12
N LEU A 173 4.54 -24.83 -3.96
CA LEU A 173 4.86 -23.39 -3.91
C LEU A 173 6.31 -23.14 -4.35
N MET A 174 7.25 -23.99 -3.92
CA MET A 174 8.67 -23.89 -4.30
C MET A 174 8.87 -24.15 -5.79
N ASP A 175 8.25 -25.19 -6.34
CA ASP A 175 8.28 -25.49 -7.78
C ASP A 175 7.73 -24.31 -8.60
N ALA A 176 6.57 -23.77 -8.20
CA ALA A 176 5.99 -22.61 -8.87
C ALA A 176 6.88 -21.36 -8.80
N ILE A 177 7.55 -21.15 -7.67
CA ILE A 177 8.53 -20.06 -7.50
C ILE A 177 9.69 -20.23 -8.49
N GLN A 178 10.33 -21.40 -8.49
CA GLN A 178 11.49 -21.69 -9.32
C GLN A 178 11.16 -21.63 -10.81
N GLU A 179 10.05 -22.24 -11.24
CA GLU A 179 9.71 -22.36 -12.66
C GLU A 179 9.13 -21.08 -13.26
N TYR A 180 8.35 -20.31 -12.48
CA TYR A 180 7.57 -19.20 -13.02
C TYR A 180 7.92 -17.84 -12.43
N ILE A 181 8.17 -17.76 -11.12
CA ILE A 181 8.29 -16.47 -10.43
C ILE A 181 9.72 -15.93 -10.48
N GLU A 182 10.73 -16.75 -10.19
CA GLU A 182 12.15 -16.35 -10.26
C GLU A 182 12.57 -15.85 -11.66
N PRO A 183 12.16 -16.49 -12.78
CA PRO A 183 12.45 -15.96 -14.11
C PRO A 183 11.84 -14.57 -14.37
N ILE A 184 10.68 -14.26 -13.76
CA ILE A 184 10.08 -12.93 -13.84
C ILE A 184 10.89 -11.94 -13.00
N LYS A 185 11.37 -12.35 -11.81
CA LYS A 185 12.21 -11.52 -10.95
C LYS A 185 13.51 -11.08 -11.61
N GLY A 186 14.12 -11.97 -12.40
CA GLY A 186 15.31 -11.64 -13.18
C GLY A 186 15.07 -10.57 -14.27
N LYS A 187 13.81 -10.31 -14.66
CA LYS A 187 13.43 -9.30 -15.66
C LYS A 187 12.84 -8.03 -15.03
N SER A 188 12.23 -8.15 -13.87
CA SER A 188 11.55 -7.06 -13.17
C SER A 188 11.80 -7.19 -11.68
N GLU A 189 12.36 -6.16 -11.07
CA GLU A 189 12.74 -6.22 -9.67
C GLU A 189 11.54 -6.02 -8.74
N TRP A 190 11.55 -6.74 -7.61
CA TRP A 190 10.77 -6.46 -6.40
C TRP A 190 11.52 -6.97 -5.18
N GLY A 191 11.13 -6.45 -4.02
CA GLY A 191 11.78 -6.69 -2.75
C GLY A 191 12.14 -5.39 -2.06
N TYR A 192 12.70 -5.54 -0.86
CA TYR A 192 13.16 -4.43 -0.02
C TYR A 192 14.12 -3.51 -0.77
N SER A 193 13.92 -2.21 -0.59
CA SER A 193 14.85 -1.18 -1.05
C SER A 193 14.90 -0.03 -0.04
N PRO A 194 16.10 0.52 0.27
CA PRO A 194 16.24 1.61 1.23
C PRO A 194 15.35 2.83 0.93
N ALA A 195 15.14 3.20 -0.34
CA ALA A 195 14.31 4.34 -0.68
C ALA A 195 12.83 4.14 -0.32
N TYR A 196 12.30 2.94 -0.59
CA TYR A 196 10.92 2.59 -0.23
C TYR A 196 10.73 2.40 1.28
N PHE A 197 11.77 1.94 1.98
CA PHE A 197 11.82 1.98 3.43
C PHE A 197 11.69 3.41 3.95
N LEU A 198 12.38 4.37 3.35
CA LEU A 198 12.32 5.77 3.78
C LEU A 198 10.92 6.37 3.59
N SER A 199 10.24 6.10 2.47
CA SER A 199 8.83 6.54 2.32
C SER A 199 7.91 5.89 3.34
N ALA A 200 8.05 4.59 3.60
CA ALA A 200 7.25 3.87 4.59
C ALA A 200 7.48 4.38 6.01
N ARG A 201 8.74 4.65 6.37
CA ARG A 201 9.13 5.20 7.68
C ARG A 201 8.42 6.52 8.00
N PHE A 202 8.17 7.35 6.99
CA PHE A 202 7.46 8.62 7.14
C PHE A 202 5.97 8.55 6.76
N ASN A 203 5.45 7.35 6.50
CA ASN A 203 4.06 7.11 6.06
C ASN A 203 3.67 7.95 4.82
N LEU A 204 4.57 8.04 3.84
CA LEU A 204 4.42 8.82 2.62
C LEU A 204 4.06 7.92 1.43
N HIS A 205 3.30 8.48 0.48
CA HIS A 205 3.00 7.82 -0.78
C HIS A 205 4.28 7.41 -1.50
N ARG A 206 4.36 6.12 -1.89
CA ARG A 206 5.58 5.51 -2.46
C ARG A 206 6.18 6.26 -3.65
N ASN A 207 5.35 6.90 -4.47
CA ASN A 207 5.83 7.62 -5.66
C ASN A 207 6.77 8.79 -5.32
N TYR A 208 6.79 9.28 -4.06
CA TYR A 208 7.81 10.22 -3.63
C TYR A 208 9.22 9.60 -3.62
N ALA A 209 9.35 8.36 -3.15
CA ALA A 209 10.63 7.65 -3.18
C ALA A 209 11.05 7.34 -4.63
N GLU A 210 10.12 6.88 -5.47
CA GLU A 210 10.36 6.65 -6.90
C GLU A 210 10.86 7.94 -7.58
N TYR A 211 10.17 9.05 -7.35
CA TYR A 211 10.53 10.35 -7.93
C TYR A 211 11.95 10.79 -7.57
N TYR A 212 12.37 10.63 -6.32
CA TYR A 212 13.71 11.01 -5.88
C TYR A 212 14.79 10.03 -6.32
N LEU A 213 14.48 8.73 -6.43
CA LEU A 213 15.38 7.75 -7.04
C LEU A 213 15.64 8.07 -8.52
N GLU A 214 14.60 8.44 -9.27
CA GLU A 214 14.68 8.78 -10.69
C GLU A 214 15.54 10.02 -10.98
N LYS A 215 15.77 10.90 -9.99
CA LYS A 215 16.70 12.04 -10.16
C LYS A 215 18.15 11.60 -10.35
N GLY A 216 18.52 10.44 -9.79
CA GLY A 216 19.84 9.82 -9.96
C GLY A 216 21.00 10.50 -9.23
N ASP A 217 20.80 11.67 -8.62
CA ASP A 217 21.84 12.48 -7.99
C ASP A 217 21.65 12.68 -6.47
N LEU A 218 20.73 11.92 -5.87
CA LEU A 218 20.44 11.90 -4.44
C LEU A 218 20.90 10.58 -3.82
N SER A 219 21.62 10.66 -2.70
CA SER A 219 21.88 9.49 -1.85
C SER A 219 20.66 9.17 -0.98
N ASN A 220 20.60 7.96 -0.41
CA ASN A 220 19.56 7.61 0.59
C ASN A 220 19.53 8.59 1.78
N ARG A 221 20.69 9.15 2.15
CA ARG A 221 20.76 10.17 3.21
C ARG A 221 20.04 11.45 2.79
N ASP A 222 20.24 11.88 1.55
CA ASP A 222 19.63 13.09 1.01
C ASP A 222 18.11 12.93 0.91
N ILE A 223 17.66 11.79 0.37
CA ILE A 223 16.24 11.42 0.31
C ILE A 223 15.63 11.44 1.71
N ASN A 224 16.31 10.86 2.71
CA ASN A 224 15.82 10.88 4.09
C ASN A 224 15.67 12.31 4.65
N HIS A 225 16.61 13.22 4.36
CA HIS A 225 16.51 14.61 4.80
C HIS A 225 15.36 15.36 4.13
N ILE A 226 15.15 15.12 2.82
CA ILE A 226 14.04 15.70 2.06
C ILE A 226 12.70 15.21 2.63
N LEU A 227 12.52 13.89 2.76
CA LEU A 227 11.27 13.28 3.23
C LEU A 227 10.96 13.63 4.69
N ALA A 228 11.97 13.82 5.55
CA ALA A 228 11.77 14.24 6.94
C ALA A 228 11.17 15.64 7.07
N ALA A 229 11.30 16.48 6.04
CA ALA A 229 10.80 17.85 6.01
C ALA A 229 9.44 17.98 5.29
N PHE A 230 8.74 16.87 5.02
CA PHE A 230 7.43 16.88 4.36
C PHE A 230 6.31 17.33 5.31
N ASP A 231 5.37 18.09 4.75
CA ASP A 231 4.13 18.46 5.42
C ASP A 231 3.19 17.25 5.43
N ARG A 232 2.57 16.99 6.57
CA ARG A 232 1.69 15.81 6.74
C ARG A 232 0.51 15.79 5.76
N GLU A 233 0.02 16.96 5.36
CA GLU A 233 -1.08 17.10 4.39
C GLU A 233 -0.71 16.61 2.99
N LYS A 234 0.59 16.52 2.68
CA LYS A 234 1.11 16.03 1.40
C LYS A 234 1.50 14.55 1.46
N ALA A 235 1.22 13.85 2.56
CA ALA A 235 1.68 12.47 2.75
C ALA A 235 0.91 11.44 1.92
N SER A 236 -0.42 11.58 1.82
CA SER A 236 -1.30 10.52 1.32
C SER A 236 -1.34 10.40 -0.20
N THR A 237 -1.16 11.51 -0.92
CA THR A 237 -1.26 11.57 -2.38
C THR A 237 0.01 12.15 -2.97
N PHE A 238 0.50 11.56 -4.04
CA PHE A 238 1.70 12.07 -4.71
C PHE A 238 1.46 13.42 -5.39
N ASP A 239 2.13 14.45 -4.87
CA ASP A 239 2.20 15.78 -5.44
C ASP A 239 3.59 16.03 -6.04
N ARG A 240 3.66 15.99 -7.38
CA ARG A 240 4.91 16.14 -8.14
C ARG A 240 5.52 17.52 -8.01
N GLU A 241 4.70 18.57 -7.99
CA GLU A 241 5.19 19.95 -7.89
C GLU A 241 5.78 20.20 -6.51
N TYR A 242 5.09 19.73 -5.47
CA TYR A 242 5.61 19.77 -4.10
C TYR A 242 6.93 19.00 -3.95
N ALA A 243 7.02 17.80 -4.53
CA ALA A 243 8.23 17.00 -4.50
C ALA A 243 9.43 17.72 -5.14
N GLU A 244 9.20 18.36 -6.30
CA GLU A 244 10.21 19.15 -7.01
C GLU A 244 10.63 20.37 -6.20
N ASN A 245 9.70 21.11 -5.59
CA ASN A 245 10.02 22.26 -4.77
C ASN A 245 10.89 21.88 -3.56
N LYS A 246 10.60 20.75 -2.90
CA LYS A 246 11.44 20.24 -1.79
C LYS A 246 12.82 19.82 -2.27
N TYR A 247 12.92 19.21 -3.45
CA TYR A 247 14.20 18.86 -4.07
C TYR A 247 15.05 20.09 -4.40
N GLN A 248 14.47 21.11 -5.04
CA GLN A 248 15.17 22.35 -5.37
C GLN A 248 15.60 23.11 -4.11
N ALA A 249 14.73 23.20 -3.11
CA ALA A 249 15.08 23.82 -1.82
C ALA A 249 16.25 23.09 -1.14
N TYR A 250 16.29 21.76 -1.21
CA TYR A 250 17.38 20.97 -0.67
C TYR A 250 18.70 21.20 -1.43
N LYS A 251 18.67 21.20 -2.77
CA LYS A 251 19.82 21.50 -3.63
C LYS A 251 20.41 22.88 -3.35
N ASN A 252 19.56 23.90 -3.26
CA ASN A 252 19.97 25.28 -2.99
C ASN A 252 20.57 25.46 -1.58
N ASN A 253 20.18 24.63 -0.62
CA ASN A 253 20.76 24.65 0.73
C ASN A 253 22.12 23.95 0.82
N ILE A 254 22.39 22.97 -0.05
CA ILE A 254 23.68 22.27 -0.12
C ILE A 254 24.69 23.03 -0.98
N ILE A 255 24.22 23.59 -2.10
CA ILE A 255 25.04 24.32 -3.05
C ILE A 255 24.70 25.80 -2.89
N ASN A 256 25.52 26.54 -2.13
CA ASN A 256 25.43 27.99 -2.11
C ASN A 256 26.07 28.57 -3.39
N ASP A 257 25.31 28.57 -4.47
CA ASP A 257 25.71 29.08 -5.79
C ASP A 257 25.34 30.56 -6.00
N ASN A 258 24.91 31.26 -4.94
CA ASN A 258 24.55 32.68 -5.00
C ASN A 258 25.66 33.55 -5.64
N GLU A 259 26.92 33.23 -5.36
CA GLU A 259 28.06 33.92 -5.99
C GLU A 259 28.19 33.60 -7.48
N ALA A 260 27.96 32.35 -7.89
CA ALA A 260 28.02 31.94 -9.29
C ALA A 260 26.86 32.55 -10.10
N VAL A 261 25.66 32.57 -9.52
CA VAL A 261 24.48 33.25 -10.08
C VAL A 261 24.71 34.75 -10.20
N THR A 262 25.30 35.39 -9.18
CA THR A 262 25.64 36.82 -9.22
C THR A 262 26.66 37.11 -10.33
N ARG A 263 27.74 36.32 -10.41
CA ARG A 263 28.74 36.43 -11.49
C ARG A 263 28.15 36.22 -12.88
N LEU A 264 27.26 35.25 -13.05
CA LEU A 264 26.56 35.01 -14.32
C LEU A 264 25.65 36.18 -14.72
N LYS A 265 24.90 36.75 -13.77
CA LYS A 265 24.05 37.93 -14.01
C LYS A 265 24.87 39.15 -14.44
N GLU A 266 26.02 39.38 -13.81
CA GLU A 266 26.94 40.46 -14.20
C GLU A 266 27.55 40.22 -15.59
N SER A 267 27.95 38.98 -15.88
CA SER A 267 28.55 38.60 -17.17
C SER A 267 27.56 38.69 -18.33
N LEU A 268 26.27 38.39 -18.08
CA LEU A 268 25.20 38.48 -19.07
C LEU A 268 24.70 39.91 -19.27
N LYS A 269 24.77 40.79 -18.26
CA LYS A 269 24.45 42.23 -18.39
C LYS A 269 25.32 42.94 -19.42
N ASN A 270 26.56 42.48 -19.61
CA ASN A 270 27.54 43.09 -20.50
C ASN A 270 27.56 42.50 -21.91
N LYS A 271 26.72 41.50 -22.21
CA LYS A 271 26.59 40.96 -23.57
C LYS A 271 25.40 41.59 -24.28
N LYS A 272 25.67 42.56 -25.16
CA LYS A 272 24.71 42.96 -26.20
C LYS A 272 24.55 41.78 -27.16
N TYR A 273 23.34 41.24 -27.24
CA TYR A 273 22.93 40.37 -28.34
C TYR A 273 22.92 41.25 -29.60
N TYR A 274 23.83 40.97 -30.53
CA TYR A 274 23.78 41.46 -31.91
C TYR A 274 22.94 40.49 -32.75
#